data_AF-A0A411F8C0-F1
#
_entry.id   AF-A0A411F8C0-F1
#
_cell.length_a   1.000
_cell.length_b   1.000
_cell.length_c   1.000
_cell.angle_alpha   90.00
_cell.angle_beta   90.00
_cell.angle_gamma   90.00
#
_symmetry.space_group_name_H-M   'P 1'
#
loop_
_entity.id
_entity.type
_entity.pdbx_description
1 polymer ?
#
loop_
_entity_poly.entity_id
_entity_poly.type
_entity_poly.pdbx_seq_one_letter_code
_entity_poly.pdbx_strand_id
1 'polypeptide(L)' 'DQLEGLLERVETEVMSSPGDLEAIRKAITSGYFPHCARLQKNGSYTTVKHPQTVHIHPSSGLAQVLPRWAVYH' A
#
# COMPACT_ATOMS: atom_id res chain seq x y z
N ASP A 1 3.79 -20.65 -8.49
CA ASP A 1 4.68 -21.15 -9.57
C ASP A 1 5.84 -20.22 -9.91
N GLN A 2 5.68 -19.20 -10.78
CA GLN A 2 6.85 -18.41 -11.25
C GLN A 2 7.55 -17.62 -10.14
N LEU A 3 6.78 -16.93 -9.29
CA LEU A 3 7.35 -16.15 -8.18
C LEU A 3 7.99 -17.05 -7.11
N GLU A 4 7.34 -18.16 -6.77
CA GLU A 4 7.86 -19.15 -5.81
C GLU A 4 9.20 -19.74 -6.26
N GLY A 5 9.32 -20.10 -7.55
CA GLY A 5 10.59 -20.60 -8.09
C GLY A 5 11.72 -19.55 -8.09
N LEU A 6 11.39 -18.25 -8.13
CA LEU A 6 12.40 -17.19 -7.94
C LEU A 6 12.81 -17.05 -6.47
N LEU A 7 11.87 -17.14 -5.53
CA LEU A 7 12.14 -17.08 -4.09
C LEU A 7 13.05 -18.21 -3.63
N GLU A 8 12.86 -19.43 -4.16
CA GLU A 8 13.74 -20.57 -3.91
C GLU A 8 15.18 -20.30 -4.36
N ARG A 9 15.36 -19.69 -5.54
CA ARG A 9 16.69 -19.34 -6.09
C ARG A 9 17.44 -18.29 -5.29
N VAL A 10 16.72 -17.43 -4.55
CA VAL A 10 17.31 -16.40 -3.68
C VAL A 10 17.21 -16.78 -2.20
N GLU A 11 16.97 -18.06 -1.91
CA GLU A 11 16.96 -18.63 -0.56
C GLU A 11 16.01 -17.91 0.40
N THR A 12 14.87 -17.42 -0.12
CA THR A 12 13.85 -16.75 0.69
C THR A 12 12.76 -17.73 1.08
N GLU A 13 12.59 -17.93 2.39
CA GLU A 13 11.56 -18.81 2.94
C GLU A 13 10.15 -18.25 2.69
N VAL A 14 9.25 -19.11 2.21
CA VAL A 14 7.83 -18.77 2.05
C VAL A 14 7.15 -18.93 3.40
N MET A 15 6.82 -17.79 4.02
CA MET A 15 6.09 -17.73 5.29
C MET A 15 4.75 -17.01 5.13
N SER A 16 3.79 -17.35 5.99
CA SER A 16 2.48 -16.70 6.04
C SER A 16 2.25 -16.05 7.40
N SER A 17 1.47 -14.97 7.42
CA SER A 17 1.07 -14.25 8.63
C SER A 17 -0.47 -14.19 8.74
N PRO A 18 -1.14 -15.33 8.96
CA PRO A 18 -2.60 -15.40 8.96
C PRO A 18 -3.18 -14.56 10.10
N GLY A 19 -4.09 -13.64 9.76
CA GLY A 19 -4.76 -12.78 10.73
C GLY A 19 -3.93 -11.58 11.22
N ASP A 20 -2.63 -11.53 10.94
CA ASP A 20 -1.79 -10.38 11.28
C ASP A 20 -1.85 -9.30 10.19
N LEU A 21 -2.92 -8.50 10.26
CA LEU A 21 -3.11 -7.37 9.35
C LEU A 21 -2.03 -6.29 9.51
N GLU A 22 -1.36 -6.20 10.66
CA GLU A 22 -0.32 -5.21 10.89
C GLU A 22 0.96 -5.59 10.14
N ALA A 23 1.40 -6.84 10.22
CA ALA A 23 2.53 -7.36 9.46
C ALA A 23 2.31 -7.19 7.95
N ILE A 24 1.11 -7.51 7.45
CA ILE A 24 0.76 -7.35 6.03
C ILE A 24 0.81 -5.88 5.61
N ARG A 25 0.23 -4.96 6.39
CA ARG A 25 0.27 -3.52 6.10
C ARG A 25 1.70 -2.98 6.11
N LYS A 26 2.54 -3.42 7.05
CA LYS A 26 3.95 -3.04 7.12
C LYS A 26 4.72 -3.53 5.89
N ALA A 27 4.52 -4.77 5.47
CA ALA A 27 5.17 -5.34 4.28
C ALA A 27 4.77 -4.62 2.99
N ILE A 28 3.49 -4.27 2.81
CA ILE A 28 3.05 -3.46 1.67
C ILE A 28 3.69 -2.07 1.74
N THR A 29 3.66 -1.43 2.90
CA THR A 29 4.19 -0.07 3.07
C THR A 29 5.71 -0.02 2.88
N SER A 30 6.46 -1.07 3.23
CA SER A 30 7.92 -1.09 3.00
C SER A 30 8.28 -1.10 1.50
N GLY A 31 7.51 -1.83 0.67
CA GLY A 31 7.69 -1.85 -0.78
C GLY A 31 7.11 -0.61 -1.50
N TYR A 32 5.97 -0.11 -1.03
CA TYR A 32 5.23 0.99 -1.67
C TYR A 32 5.38 2.34 -0.94
N PHE A 33 6.34 2.50 -0.03
CA PHE A 33 6.53 3.75 0.73
C PHE A 33 6.50 5.03 -0.13
N PRO A 34 7.11 5.09 -1.33
CA PRO A 34 7.07 6.29 -2.15
C PRO A 34 5.69 6.59 -2.75
N HIS A 35 4.81 5.59 -2.78
CA HIS A 35 3.41 5.64 -3.24
C HIS A 35 2.44 5.79 -2.06
N CYS A 36 2.78 6.64 -1.10
CA CYS A 36 1.89 7.04 -0.02
C CYS A 36 1.22 8.38 -0.35
N ALA A 37 -0.02 8.55 0.12
CA ALA A 37 -0.74 9.82 0.05
C ALA A 37 -1.47 10.10 1.38
N ARG A 38 -1.55 11.39 1.73
CA ARG A 38 -2.15 11.86 2.98
C ARG A 38 -3.39 12.71 2.70
N LEU A 39 -4.46 12.44 3.44
CA LEU A 39 -5.69 13.22 3.40
C LEU A 39 -5.44 14.67 3.86
N GLN A 40 -6.01 15.61 3.13
CA GLN A 40 -6.02 17.04 3.42
C GLN A 40 -7.39 17.48 3.94
N LYS A 41 -7.44 18.66 4.56
CA LYS A 41 -8.68 19.21 5.15
C LYS A 41 -9.80 19.43 4.13
N ASN A 42 -9.46 19.65 2.86
CA ASN A 42 -10.40 19.85 1.75
C ASN A 42 -10.88 18.53 1.12
N GLY A 43 -10.53 17.37 1.69
CA GLY A 43 -10.94 16.06 1.18
C GLY A 43 -10.09 15.52 0.02
N SER A 44 -9.09 16.27 -0.47
CA SER A 44 -8.11 15.74 -1.42
C SER A 44 -6.97 15.04 -0.70
N TYR A 45 -6.17 14.29 -1.47
CA TYR A 45 -4.96 13.67 -0.98
C TYR A 45 -3.72 14.37 -1.54
N THR A 46 -2.63 14.36 -0.79
CA THR A 46 -1.32 14.79 -1.27
C THR A 46 -0.33 13.64 -1.17
N THR A 47 0.30 13.31 -2.29
CA THR A 47 1.34 12.28 -2.39
C THR A 47 2.61 12.68 -1.63
N VAL A 48 3.32 11.67 -1.08
CA VAL A 48 4.48 11.89 -0.20
C VAL A 48 5.77 12.18 -0.98
N LYS A 49 6.09 11.36 -2.00
CA LYS A 49 7.37 11.49 -2.72
C LYS A 49 7.47 12.77 -3.54
N HIS A 50 6.44 13.04 -4.34
CA HIS A 50 6.34 14.23 -5.19
C HIS A 50 4.98 14.86 -4.93
N PRO A 51 4.89 15.95 -4.15
CA PRO A 51 3.61 16.52 -3.74
C PRO A 51 2.71 16.85 -4.94
N GLN A 52 1.64 16.07 -5.09
CA GLN A 52 0.61 16.23 -6.10
C GLN A 52 -0.74 16.04 -5.44
N THR A 53 -1.72 16.85 -5.85
CA THR A 53 -3.10 16.69 -5.42
C THR A 53 -3.75 15.55 -6.18
N VAL A 54 -4.23 14.55 -5.47
CA VAL A 54 -4.87 13.35 -6.03
C VAL A 54 -6.15 13.02 -5.26
N HIS A 55 -6.97 12.12 -5.82
CA HIS A 55 -8.22 11.66 -5.22
C HIS A 55 -8.31 10.14 -5.29
N ILE A 56 -9.03 9.54 -4.34
CA ILE A 56 -9.33 8.10 -4.38
C ILE A 56 -10.28 7.85 -5.56
N HIS A 57 -9.91 6.90 -6.43
CA HIS A 57 -10.75 6.53 -7.57
C HIS A 57 -12.08 5.91 -7.10
N PRO A 58 -13.23 6.18 -7.75
CA PRO A 58 -14.54 5.70 -7.32
C PRO A 58 -14.68 4.17 -7.25
N SER A 59 -13.86 3.42 -8.01
CA SER A 59 -13.85 1.96 -7.96
C SER A 59 -13.13 1.38 -6.72
N SER A 60 -12.43 2.22 -5.95
CA SER A 60 -11.75 1.77 -4.75
C SER A 60 -12.73 1.51 -3.61
N GLY A 61 -12.54 0.42 -2.88
CA GLY A 61 -13.26 0.16 -1.63
C GLY A 61 -13.05 1.23 -0.54
N LEU A 62 -12.08 2.13 -0.71
CA LEU A 62 -11.79 3.22 0.21
C LEU A 62 -12.50 4.53 -0.14
N ALA A 63 -13.24 4.59 -1.27
CA ALA A 63 -13.87 5.82 -1.76
C ALA A 63 -14.81 6.49 -0.74
N GLN A 64 -15.44 5.71 0.15
CA GLN A 64 -16.35 6.20 1.18
C GLN A 64 -15.71 6.35 2.56
N VAL A 65 -14.54 5.76 2.79
CA VAL A 65 -13.89 5.72 4.12
C VAL A 65 -12.99 6.93 4.34
N LEU A 66 -12.35 7.43 3.28
CA LEU A 66 -11.40 8.55 3.31
C LEU A 66 -10.37 8.42 4.46
N PRO A 67 -9.55 7.35 4.48
CA PRO A 67 -8.56 7.17 5.54
C PRO A 67 -7.49 8.27 5.54
N ARG A 68 -6.98 8.62 6.72
CA ARG A 68 -5.94 9.68 6.86
C ARG A 68 -4.70 9.45 5.99
N TRP A 69 -4.33 8.18 5.80
CA TRP A 69 -3.24 7.74 4.95
C TRP A 69 -3.71 6.65 4.01
N ALA A 70 -3.23 6.67 2.79
CA ALA A 70 -3.45 5.63 1.80
C ALA A 70 -2.14 5.30 1.10
N VAL A 71 -1.96 4.01 0.79
CA VAL A 71 -0.96 3.53 -0.16
C VAL A 71 -1.69 3.29 -1.48
N TYR A 72 -1.08 3.67 -2.60
CA TYR A 72 -1.64 3.52 -3.94
C TYR A 72 -0.70 2.75 -4.87
N HIS A 73 -1.23 2.26 -5.98
CA HIS A 73 -0.49 1.60 -7.04
C HIS A 73 -0.91 2.15 -8.41
#